data_AF-A0A7J7J3M2-F1
#
_entry.id   AF-A0A7J7J3M2-F1
#
_cell.length_a   1.000
_cell.length_b   1.000
_cell.length_c   1.000
_cell.angle_alpha   90.00
_cell.angle_beta   90.00
_cell.angle_gamma   90.00
#
_symmetry.space_group_name_H-M   'P 1'
#
loop_
_entity.id
_entity.type
_entity.pdbx_description
1 polymer ?
#
loop_
_entity_poly.entity_id
_entity_poly.type
_entity_poly.pdbx_seq_one_letter_code
_entity_poly.pdbx_strand_id
1 'polypeptide(L)'
;MDAFLVFRSLCKLSMKPLNTDGPPDPKSHELRSKILSLQLLLQILQNAGPVFKSNEMFISAIKQYLCVALSKNGASSVPEVFELSLSIFLILLANFKQHLKRQIEVFFKDIFLFILETASSSFEHKWMVVQALTKVCADAQCVVDIYVNYDCDLGLANIFERLITDLTKIAQGQQAVVYGATPAQEHNIRLKGLECIVSILKCMVEWSNDLYVNPHQQSNLGNEGMPVSADLDTDSGKGSTMASYNSANSLNEPPAALDSPEHFNKKAKKGIAFLQEHGLLGTTAEEIATFFQTEERLDKTVIGDFMGENDKFNKEVMYSYVDLLDFDGIAFVPALRKFLEGFRLPGEAQKIDRLMEKFAARYCQCNLSSFDFDNSVSIKYRQRKC
;
A
#
# COMPACT_ATOMS: atom_id res chain seq x y z
N MET A 1 -30.11 -20.36 -14.80
CA MET A 1 -29.83 -21.58 -14.00
C MET A 1 -28.75 -22.43 -14.68
N ASP A 2 -28.83 -22.64 -15.99
CA ASP A 2 -27.91 -23.53 -16.73
C ASP A 2 -26.45 -23.05 -16.75
N ALA A 3 -26.21 -21.75 -16.99
CA ALA A 3 -24.84 -21.20 -17.00
C ALA A 3 -24.11 -21.39 -15.65
N PHE A 4 -24.83 -21.27 -14.53
CA PHE A 4 -24.28 -21.51 -13.19
C PHE A 4 -23.90 -22.98 -12.99
N LEU A 5 -24.74 -23.91 -13.45
CA LEU A 5 -24.46 -25.35 -13.35
C LEU A 5 -23.26 -25.76 -14.20
N VAL A 6 -23.12 -25.18 -15.40
CA VAL A 6 -21.94 -25.38 -16.25
C VAL A 6 -20.69 -24.85 -15.56
N PHE A 7 -20.71 -23.61 -15.07
CA PHE A 7 -19.58 -23.00 -14.37
C PHE A 7 -19.14 -23.82 -13.14
N ARG A 8 -20.11 -24.23 -12.31
CA ARG A 8 -19.87 -25.08 -11.14
C ARG A 8 -19.26 -26.43 -11.54
N SER A 9 -19.73 -27.02 -12.64
CA SER A 9 -19.21 -28.30 -13.13
C SER A 9 -17.78 -28.17 -13.62
N LEU A 10 -17.45 -27.10 -14.36
CA LEU A 10 -16.08 -26.81 -14.78
C LEU A 10 -15.13 -26.63 -13.59
N CYS A 11 -15.56 -25.90 -12.55
CA CYS A 11 -14.77 -25.76 -11.31
C CYS A 11 -14.53 -27.11 -10.63
N LYS A 12 -15.53 -28.01 -10.63
CA LYS A 12 -15.36 -29.36 -10.06
C LYS A 12 -14.39 -30.21 -10.88
N LEU A 13 -14.47 -30.15 -12.21
CA LEU A 13 -13.57 -30.88 -13.10
C LEU A 13 -12.12 -30.38 -12.95
N SER A 14 -11.91 -29.07 -12.81
CA SER A 14 -10.58 -28.50 -12.61
C SER A 14 -9.98 -28.83 -11.24
N MET A 15 -10.75 -29.36 -10.28
CA MET A 15 -10.27 -29.76 -8.96
C MET A 15 -9.90 -31.24 -8.82
N LYS A 16 -10.18 -32.08 -9.84
CA LYS A 16 -9.88 -33.51 -9.74
C LYS A 16 -8.38 -33.72 -9.50
N PRO A 17 -7.98 -34.57 -8.52
CA PRO A 17 -6.57 -34.86 -8.30
C PRO A 17 -6.00 -35.58 -9.52
N LEU A 18 -4.73 -35.34 -9.80
CA LEU A 18 -3.98 -36.15 -10.75
C LEU A 18 -3.48 -37.40 -10.01
N ASN A 19 -3.38 -38.54 -10.69
CA ASN A 19 -2.89 -39.78 -10.07
C ASN A 19 -1.52 -39.54 -9.44
N THR A 20 -1.35 -40.03 -8.22
CA THR A 20 -0.16 -39.81 -7.37
C THR A 20 0.98 -40.79 -7.64
N ASP A 21 0.73 -41.83 -8.43
CA ASP A 21 1.71 -42.89 -8.74
C ASP A 21 2.62 -42.48 -9.92
N GLY A 22 3.45 -41.48 -9.67
CA GLY A 22 4.49 -41.02 -10.60
C GLY A 22 4.30 -39.59 -11.13
N PRO A 23 5.23 -39.10 -11.98
CA PRO A 23 5.09 -37.80 -12.62
C PRO A 23 3.83 -37.78 -13.49
N PRO A 24 3.05 -36.69 -13.48
CA PRO A 24 1.77 -36.62 -14.18
C PRO A 24 1.98 -36.87 -15.68
N ASP A 25 1.31 -37.89 -16.22
CA ASP A 25 1.36 -38.23 -17.64
C ASP A 25 0.76 -37.07 -18.47
N PRO A 26 1.55 -36.41 -19.34
CA PRO A 26 1.08 -35.32 -20.21
C PRO A 26 -0.07 -35.74 -21.14
N LYS A 27 -0.23 -37.04 -21.39
CA LYS A 27 -1.30 -37.60 -22.24
C LYS A 27 -2.51 -38.08 -21.44
N SER A 28 -2.47 -38.04 -20.11
CA SER A 28 -3.58 -38.47 -19.26
C SER A 28 -4.84 -37.67 -19.56
N HIS A 29 -5.96 -38.39 -19.58
CA HIS A 29 -7.26 -37.79 -19.83
C HIS A 29 -7.63 -36.84 -18.68
N GLU A 30 -7.21 -37.14 -17.45
CA GLU A 30 -7.42 -36.34 -16.25
C GLU A 30 -6.73 -34.97 -16.34
N LEU A 31 -5.45 -34.94 -16.74
CA LEU A 31 -4.70 -33.68 -16.89
C LEU A 31 -5.31 -32.82 -18.01
N ARG A 32 -5.60 -33.42 -19.16
CA ARG A 32 -6.24 -32.71 -20.29
C ARG A 32 -7.60 -32.15 -19.91
N SER A 33 -8.41 -32.93 -19.20
CA SER A 33 -9.72 -32.49 -18.70
C SER A 33 -9.59 -31.32 -17.72
N LYS A 34 -8.58 -31.36 -16.82
CA LYS A 34 -8.28 -30.28 -15.89
C LYS A 34 -7.85 -29.00 -16.61
N ILE A 35 -6.90 -29.08 -17.54
CA ILE A 35 -6.40 -27.95 -18.34
C ILE A 35 -7.53 -27.31 -19.14
N LEU A 36 -8.29 -28.13 -19.88
CA LEU A 36 -9.42 -27.65 -20.67
C LEU A 36 -10.47 -26.95 -19.78
N SER A 37 -10.76 -27.50 -18.60
CA SER A 37 -11.69 -26.89 -17.66
C SER A 37 -11.21 -25.50 -17.20
N LEU A 38 -9.92 -25.36 -16.90
CA LEU A 38 -9.32 -24.07 -16.53
C LEU A 38 -9.32 -23.08 -17.71
N GLN A 39 -9.00 -23.52 -18.93
CA GLN A 39 -9.07 -22.68 -20.13
C GLN A 39 -10.49 -22.16 -20.38
N LEU A 40 -11.50 -23.02 -20.24
CA LEU A 40 -12.90 -22.61 -20.40
C LEU A 40 -13.33 -21.62 -19.29
N LEU A 41 -12.92 -21.85 -18.05
CA LEU A 41 -13.17 -20.92 -16.94
C LEU A 41 -12.50 -19.56 -17.21
N LEU A 42 -11.28 -19.56 -17.71
CA LEU A 42 -10.54 -18.36 -18.10
C LEU A 42 -11.32 -17.58 -19.18
N GLN A 43 -11.76 -18.26 -20.24
CA GLN A 43 -12.53 -17.65 -21.32
C GLN A 43 -13.88 -17.08 -20.83
N ILE A 44 -14.58 -17.78 -19.93
CA ILE A 44 -15.84 -17.28 -19.35
C ILE A 44 -15.60 -15.96 -18.61
N LEU A 45 -14.51 -15.85 -17.84
CA LEU A 45 -14.21 -14.65 -17.07
C LEU A 45 -13.69 -13.49 -17.92
N GLN A 46 -12.90 -13.78 -18.96
CA GLN A 46 -12.42 -12.75 -19.89
C GLN A 46 -13.58 -12.11 -20.66
N ASN A 47 -14.58 -12.91 -21.02
CA ASN A 47 -15.76 -12.47 -21.76
C ASN A 47 -16.95 -12.12 -20.87
N ALA A 48 -16.74 -11.98 -19.55
CA ALA A 48 -17.78 -11.62 -18.61
C ALA A 48 -18.26 -10.19 -18.83
N GLY A 49 -19.48 -10.04 -19.34
CA GLY A 49 -20.16 -8.75 -19.45
C GLY A 49 -20.48 -8.12 -18.09
N PRO A 50 -20.88 -6.84 -18.04
CA PRO A 50 -21.13 -6.09 -16.80
C PRO A 50 -22.19 -6.75 -15.91
N VAL A 51 -23.24 -7.31 -16.51
CA VAL A 51 -24.31 -8.06 -15.80
C VAL A 51 -23.76 -9.27 -15.06
N PHE A 52 -22.73 -9.92 -15.60
CA PHE A 52 -22.11 -11.09 -14.99
C PHE A 52 -21.22 -10.72 -13.80
N LYS A 53 -20.58 -9.54 -13.88
CA LYS A 53 -19.70 -9.01 -12.81
C LYS A 53 -20.47 -8.62 -11.55
N SER A 54 -21.71 -8.14 -11.68
CA SER A 54 -22.55 -7.70 -10.57
C SER A 54 -23.54 -8.77 -10.06
N ASN A 55 -23.60 -9.95 -10.68
CA ASN A 55 -24.57 -10.98 -10.30
C ASN A 55 -24.15 -11.73 -9.02
N GLU A 56 -24.90 -11.56 -7.94
CA GLU A 56 -24.66 -12.20 -6.62
C GLU A 56 -24.54 -13.73 -6.68
N MET A 57 -25.35 -14.40 -7.51
CA MET A 57 -25.26 -15.86 -7.68
C MET A 57 -23.90 -16.24 -8.26
N PHE A 58 -23.41 -15.47 -9.23
CA PHE A 58 -22.13 -15.73 -9.86
C PHE A 58 -20.94 -15.37 -8.96
N ILE A 59 -21.03 -14.25 -8.24
CA ILE A 59 -20.05 -13.86 -7.22
C ILE A 59 -19.95 -14.96 -6.15
N SER A 60 -21.08 -15.49 -5.68
CA SER A 60 -21.13 -16.62 -4.76
C SER A 60 -20.49 -17.87 -5.38
N ALA A 61 -20.73 -18.14 -6.66
CA ALA A 61 -20.11 -19.25 -7.37
C ALA A 61 -18.58 -19.12 -7.46
N ILE A 62 -18.08 -17.92 -7.74
CA ILE A 62 -16.64 -17.63 -7.75
C ILE A 62 -16.06 -17.94 -6.37
N LYS A 63 -16.65 -17.39 -5.30
CA LYS A 63 -16.18 -17.57 -3.92
C LYS A 63 -16.14 -19.03 -3.51
N GLN A 64 -17.22 -19.77 -3.75
CA GLN A 64 -17.42 -21.12 -3.23
C GLN A 64 -16.78 -22.22 -4.08
N TYR A 65 -16.65 -22.01 -5.40
CA TYR A 65 -16.16 -23.04 -6.31
C TYR A 65 -14.85 -22.65 -6.97
N LEU A 66 -14.80 -21.47 -7.62
CA LEU A 66 -13.63 -21.10 -8.41
C LEU A 66 -12.42 -20.81 -7.52
N CYS A 67 -12.56 -19.99 -6.48
CA CYS A 67 -11.45 -19.67 -5.58
C CYS A 67 -10.92 -20.95 -4.91
N VAL A 68 -11.81 -21.85 -4.48
CA VAL A 68 -11.40 -23.16 -3.93
C VAL A 68 -10.63 -23.99 -4.96
N ALA A 69 -11.07 -23.98 -6.23
CA ALA A 69 -10.40 -24.68 -7.31
C ALA A 69 -9.00 -24.13 -7.58
N LEU A 70 -8.87 -22.80 -7.65
CA LEU A 70 -7.59 -22.12 -7.84
C LEU A 70 -6.66 -22.34 -6.65
N SER A 71 -7.15 -22.33 -5.41
CA SER A 71 -6.31 -22.63 -4.23
C SER A 71 -5.71 -24.03 -4.30
N LYS A 72 -6.50 -25.04 -4.73
CA LYS A 72 -5.98 -26.41 -4.92
C LYS A 72 -4.97 -26.52 -6.06
N ASN A 73 -5.19 -25.79 -7.14
CA ASN A 73 -4.31 -25.81 -8.31
C ASN A 73 -3.07 -24.90 -8.14
N GLY A 74 -3.08 -23.97 -7.18
CA GLY A 74 -1.95 -23.08 -6.85
C GLY A 74 -0.75 -23.80 -6.24
N ALA A 75 -0.90 -25.07 -5.85
CA ALA A 75 0.20 -25.94 -5.43
C ALA A 75 0.53 -27.03 -6.48
N SER A 76 -0.01 -26.91 -7.70
CA SER A 76 0.23 -27.88 -8.77
C SER A 76 1.71 -27.90 -9.16
N SER A 77 2.29 -29.09 -9.27
CA SER A 77 3.64 -29.27 -9.81
C SER A 77 3.70 -29.15 -11.34
N VAL A 78 2.55 -29.19 -12.02
CA VAL A 78 2.43 -29.01 -13.47
C VAL A 78 2.38 -27.51 -13.80
N PRO A 79 3.39 -26.94 -14.51
CA PRO A 79 3.47 -25.50 -14.79
C PRO A 79 2.24 -24.95 -15.52
N GLU A 80 1.72 -25.65 -16.53
CA GLU A 80 0.57 -25.20 -17.32
C GLU A 80 -0.71 -25.02 -16.48
N VAL A 81 -0.95 -25.93 -15.52
CA VAL A 81 -2.08 -25.83 -14.59
C VAL A 81 -1.91 -24.64 -13.66
N PHE A 82 -0.69 -24.42 -13.17
CA PHE A 82 -0.37 -23.31 -12.31
C PHE A 82 -0.50 -21.96 -13.04
N GLU A 83 0.02 -21.85 -14.26
CA GLU A 83 -0.05 -20.66 -15.11
C GLU A 83 -1.50 -20.26 -15.41
N LEU A 84 -2.35 -21.22 -15.80
CA LEU A 84 -3.77 -20.97 -16.03
C LEU A 84 -4.46 -20.50 -14.74
N SER A 85 -4.09 -21.08 -13.59
CA SER A 85 -4.66 -20.70 -12.30
C SER A 85 -4.28 -19.27 -11.91
N LEU A 86 -3.01 -18.88 -12.12
CA LEU A 86 -2.56 -17.50 -11.93
C LEU A 86 -3.26 -16.53 -12.88
N SER A 87 -3.41 -16.90 -14.15
CA SER A 87 -4.08 -16.07 -15.16
C SER A 87 -5.56 -15.82 -14.80
N ILE A 88 -6.27 -16.84 -14.34
CA ILE A 88 -7.63 -16.71 -13.84
C ILE A 88 -7.66 -15.79 -12.61
N PHE A 89 -6.75 -15.98 -11.66
CA PHE A 89 -6.68 -15.12 -10.46
C PHE A 89 -6.46 -13.64 -10.82
N LEU A 90 -5.58 -13.33 -11.78
CA LEU A 90 -5.36 -11.95 -12.22
C LEU A 90 -6.65 -11.31 -12.78
N ILE A 91 -7.47 -12.07 -13.51
CA ILE A 91 -8.77 -11.57 -13.99
C ILE A 91 -9.76 -11.36 -12.83
N LEU A 92 -9.74 -12.24 -11.83
CA LEU A 92 -10.54 -12.08 -10.62
C LEU A 92 -10.13 -10.82 -9.85
N LEU A 93 -8.83 -10.54 -9.75
CA LEU A 93 -8.32 -9.33 -9.11
C LEU A 93 -8.75 -8.07 -9.88
N ALA A 94 -8.62 -8.07 -11.21
CA ALA A 94 -8.99 -6.94 -12.04
C ALA A 94 -10.50 -6.62 -12.00
N ASN A 95 -11.36 -7.65 -11.95
CA ASN A 95 -12.81 -7.46 -12.17
C ASN A 95 -13.69 -7.72 -10.94
N PHE A 96 -13.20 -8.44 -9.94
CA PHE A 96 -14.00 -8.95 -8.82
C PHE A 96 -13.39 -8.64 -7.45
N LYS A 97 -12.28 -7.88 -7.36
CA LYS A 97 -11.55 -7.62 -6.10
C LYS A 97 -12.44 -7.13 -4.95
N GLN A 98 -13.40 -6.24 -5.23
CA GLN A 98 -14.34 -5.70 -4.25
C GLN A 98 -15.16 -6.78 -3.52
N HIS A 99 -15.35 -7.94 -4.14
CA HIS A 99 -16.10 -9.05 -3.55
C HIS A 99 -15.21 -10.10 -2.89
N LEU A 100 -13.91 -10.12 -3.15
CA LEU A 100 -13.02 -11.25 -2.90
C LEU A 100 -11.95 -10.99 -1.83
N LYS A 101 -12.17 -10.03 -0.91
CA LYS A 101 -11.18 -9.61 0.10
C LYS A 101 -10.49 -10.78 0.82
N ARG A 102 -11.25 -11.73 1.39
CA ARG A 102 -10.67 -12.89 2.09
C ARG A 102 -10.03 -13.92 1.16
N GLN A 103 -10.57 -14.10 -0.03
CA GLN A 103 -9.99 -15.02 -1.01
C GLN A 103 -8.64 -14.50 -1.49
N ILE A 104 -8.55 -13.20 -1.79
CA ILE A 104 -7.29 -12.54 -2.18
C ILE A 104 -6.23 -12.72 -1.09
N GLU A 105 -6.58 -12.55 0.18
CA GLU A 105 -5.65 -12.81 1.30
C GLU A 105 -5.05 -14.22 1.22
N VAL A 106 -5.91 -15.23 1.10
CA VAL A 106 -5.50 -16.64 0.97
C VAL A 106 -4.61 -16.85 -0.25
N PHE A 107 -4.95 -16.27 -1.41
CA PHE A 107 -4.10 -16.40 -2.60
C PHE A 107 -2.72 -15.79 -2.39
N PHE A 108 -2.65 -14.56 -1.90
CA PHE A 108 -1.38 -13.89 -1.67
C PHE A 108 -0.53 -14.63 -0.65
N LYS A 109 -1.11 -15.00 0.50
CA LYS A 109 -0.41 -15.67 1.58
C LYS A 109 0.03 -17.08 1.22
N ASP A 110 -0.92 -17.91 0.76
CA ASP A 110 -0.74 -19.36 0.66
C ASP A 110 -0.26 -19.80 -0.73
N ILE A 111 -0.26 -18.90 -1.73
CA ILE A 111 0.25 -19.20 -3.07
C ILE A 111 1.40 -18.26 -3.46
N PHE A 112 1.15 -16.96 -3.63
CA PHE A 112 2.19 -16.06 -4.15
C PHE A 112 3.40 -15.99 -3.22
N LEU A 113 3.20 -15.54 -1.98
CA LEU A 113 4.27 -15.38 -1.00
C LEU A 113 4.84 -16.74 -0.59
N PHE A 114 3.99 -17.75 -0.36
CA PHE A 114 4.44 -19.11 -0.05
C PHE A 114 5.42 -19.66 -1.10
N ILE A 115 5.13 -19.52 -2.40
CA ILE A 115 6.01 -20.00 -3.47
C ILE A 115 7.33 -19.22 -3.50
N LEU A 116 7.31 -17.90 -3.26
CA LEU A 116 8.53 -17.08 -3.22
C LEU A 116 9.42 -17.38 -2.01
N GLU A 117 8.81 -17.56 -0.84
CA GLU A 117 9.49 -17.82 0.43
C GLU A 117 10.03 -19.26 0.50
N THR A 118 9.33 -20.22 -0.13
CA THR A 118 9.72 -21.63 -0.11
C THR A 118 10.96 -21.90 -0.97
N ALA A 119 12.00 -22.45 -0.35
CA ALA A 119 13.27 -22.74 -1.02
C ALA A 119 13.16 -23.92 -2.01
N SER A 120 12.24 -24.86 -1.79
CA SER A 120 12.02 -26.03 -2.66
C SER A 120 11.17 -25.72 -3.91
N SER A 121 10.64 -24.50 -4.04
CA SER A 121 9.88 -24.10 -5.23
C SER A 121 10.80 -24.02 -6.45
N SER A 122 10.33 -24.54 -7.59
CA SER A 122 11.14 -24.48 -8.82
C SER A 122 11.29 -23.05 -9.33
N PHE A 123 12.35 -22.82 -10.09
CA PHE A 123 12.58 -21.52 -10.76
C PHE A 123 11.37 -21.08 -11.59
N GLU A 124 10.77 -22.01 -12.33
CA GLU A 124 9.63 -21.73 -13.21
C GLU A 124 8.41 -21.21 -12.43
N HIS A 125 8.08 -21.82 -11.29
CA HIS A 125 6.99 -21.36 -10.42
C HIS A 125 7.29 -19.97 -9.83
N LYS A 126 8.52 -19.75 -9.32
CA LYS A 126 8.91 -18.43 -8.80
C LYS A 126 8.86 -17.37 -9.90
N TRP A 127 9.34 -17.69 -11.10
CA TRP A 127 9.31 -16.79 -12.25
C TRP A 127 7.89 -16.39 -12.64
N MET A 128 6.98 -17.36 -12.77
CA MET A 128 5.55 -17.09 -13.04
C MET A 128 4.91 -16.21 -11.96
N VAL A 129 5.22 -16.46 -10.69
CA VAL A 129 4.72 -15.66 -9.56
C VAL A 129 5.24 -14.23 -9.62
N VAL A 130 6.54 -14.02 -9.82
CA VAL A 130 7.12 -12.67 -9.93
C VAL A 130 6.50 -11.93 -11.13
N GLN A 131 6.33 -12.58 -12.27
CA GLN A 131 5.67 -11.97 -13.44
C GLN A 131 4.22 -11.56 -13.14
N ALA A 132 3.46 -12.42 -12.46
CA ALA A 132 2.10 -12.11 -12.05
C ALA A 132 2.06 -10.93 -11.07
N LEU A 133 2.93 -10.92 -10.06
CA LEU A 133 3.05 -9.81 -9.11
C LEU A 133 3.44 -8.51 -9.80
N THR A 134 4.32 -8.53 -10.80
CA THR A 134 4.64 -7.31 -11.59
C THR A 134 3.39 -6.75 -12.26
N LYS A 135 2.51 -7.59 -12.81
CA LYS A 135 1.24 -7.13 -13.41
C LYS A 135 0.31 -6.53 -12.36
N VAL A 136 0.21 -7.15 -11.19
CA VAL A 136 -0.60 -6.63 -10.08
C VAL A 136 -0.06 -5.27 -9.60
N CYS A 137 1.26 -5.16 -9.46
CA CYS A 137 1.93 -3.98 -8.94
C CYS A 137 2.13 -2.86 -9.97
N ALA A 138 1.63 -3.06 -11.19
CA ALA A 138 1.58 -2.03 -12.23
C ALA A 138 0.28 -1.20 -12.16
N ASP A 139 -0.70 -1.61 -11.34
CA ASP A 139 -1.94 -0.87 -11.08
C ASP A 139 -1.85 -0.17 -9.72
N ALA A 140 -1.79 1.16 -9.73
CA ALA A 140 -1.66 1.96 -8.52
C ALA A 140 -2.81 1.73 -7.52
N GLN A 141 -4.04 1.59 -8.02
CA GLN A 141 -5.19 1.32 -7.16
C GLN A 141 -5.06 -0.06 -6.50
N CYS A 142 -4.57 -1.06 -7.24
CA CYS A 142 -4.38 -2.39 -6.66
C CYS A 142 -3.31 -2.40 -5.56
N VAL A 143 -2.21 -1.68 -5.74
CA VAL A 143 -1.14 -1.55 -4.73
C VAL A 143 -1.69 -0.92 -3.45
N VAL A 144 -2.44 0.18 -3.57
CA VAL A 144 -3.07 0.88 -2.44
C VAL A 144 -4.12 0.00 -1.77
N ASP A 145 -4.95 -0.69 -2.54
CA ASP A 145 -5.95 -1.61 -2.02
C ASP A 145 -5.28 -2.72 -1.19
N ILE A 146 -4.11 -3.23 -1.61
CA ILE A 146 -3.38 -4.24 -0.84
C ILE A 146 -2.91 -3.65 0.50
N TYR A 147 -2.34 -2.45 0.50
CA TYR A 147 -1.89 -1.81 1.74
C TYR A 147 -3.04 -1.50 2.71
N VAL A 148 -4.09 -0.83 2.23
CA VAL A 148 -5.20 -0.36 3.06
C VAL A 148 -6.07 -1.51 3.54
N ASN A 149 -6.34 -2.51 2.70
CA ASN A 149 -7.27 -3.57 3.07
C ASN A 149 -6.66 -4.65 3.96
N TYR A 150 -5.33 -4.81 3.98
CA TYR A 150 -4.67 -5.92 4.66
C TYR A 150 -3.68 -5.45 5.73
N ASP A 151 -2.70 -4.60 5.39
CA ASP A 151 -1.68 -4.17 6.35
C ASP A 151 -2.19 -3.12 7.36
N CYS A 152 -3.20 -2.33 6.97
CA CYS A 152 -3.87 -1.39 7.89
C CYS A 152 -4.97 -2.03 8.75
N ASP A 153 -5.31 -3.30 8.49
CA ASP A 153 -6.34 -4.04 9.24
C ASP A 153 -5.67 -5.01 10.23
N LEU A 154 -5.80 -4.72 11.53
CA LEU A 154 -5.17 -5.53 12.59
C LEU A 154 -5.64 -7.00 12.62
N GLY A 155 -6.73 -7.33 11.92
CA GLY A 155 -7.27 -8.69 11.85
C GLY A 155 -6.77 -9.54 10.68
N LEU A 156 -5.97 -8.97 9.77
CA LEU A 156 -5.55 -9.61 8.52
C LEU A 156 -4.02 -9.71 8.42
N ALA A 157 -3.53 -10.45 7.41
CA ALA A 157 -2.10 -10.58 7.17
C ALA A 157 -1.49 -9.30 6.56
N ASN A 158 -0.26 -8.96 6.97
CA ASN A 158 0.54 -7.89 6.33
C ASN A 158 1.07 -8.36 4.96
N ILE A 159 0.23 -8.29 3.93
CA ILE A 159 0.55 -8.75 2.58
C ILE A 159 1.52 -7.79 1.90
N PHE A 160 1.32 -6.48 2.05
CA PHE A 160 2.15 -5.47 1.40
C PHE A 160 3.58 -5.50 1.94
N GLU A 161 3.76 -5.49 3.26
CA GLU A 161 5.07 -5.59 3.92
C GLU A 161 5.85 -6.83 3.45
N ARG A 162 5.19 -8.00 3.43
CA ARG A 162 5.81 -9.26 2.98
C ARG A 162 6.16 -9.24 1.51
N LEU A 163 5.26 -8.73 0.66
CA LEU A 163 5.49 -8.56 -0.77
C LEU A 163 6.75 -7.73 -1.05
N ILE A 164 6.89 -6.57 -0.40
CA ILE A 164 8.07 -5.71 -0.54
C ILE A 164 9.33 -6.44 -0.07
N THR A 165 9.23 -7.11 1.08
CA THR A 165 10.35 -7.84 1.67
C THR A 165 10.87 -8.95 0.74
N ASP A 166 9.97 -9.76 0.18
CA ASP A 166 10.36 -10.87 -0.67
C ASP A 166 10.87 -10.42 -2.03
N LEU A 167 10.23 -9.42 -2.65
CA LEU A 167 10.75 -8.81 -3.87
C LEU A 167 12.14 -8.21 -3.65
N THR A 168 12.39 -7.58 -2.50
CA THR A 168 13.70 -7.00 -2.15
C THR A 168 14.76 -8.08 -2.01
N LYS A 169 14.45 -9.20 -1.32
CA LYS A 169 15.36 -10.36 -1.22
C LYS A 169 15.68 -10.94 -2.59
N ILE A 170 14.69 -11.03 -3.48
CA ILE A 170 14.88 -11.49 -4.86
C ILE A 170 15.80 -10.53 -5.62
N ALA A 171 15.54 -9.22 -5.57
CA ALA A 171 16.35 -8.22 -6.25
C ALA A 171 17.82 -8.21 -5.77
N GLN A 172 18.04 -8.43 -4.47
CA GLN A 172 19.38 -8.51 -3.86
C GLN A 172 20.09 -9.84 -4.13
N GLY A 173 19.39 -10.87 -4.63
CA GLY A 173 19.95 -12.21 -4.81
C GLY A 173 20.23 -12.93 -3.50
N GLN A 174 19.54 -12.59 -2.41
CA GLN A 174 19.69 -13.24 -1.11
C GLN A 174 18.97 -14.59 -1.02
N GLN A 175 18.07 -14.89 -1.96
CA GLN A 175 17.48 -16.23 -2.05
C GLN A 175 18.54 -17.21 -2.57
N ALA A 176 18.85 -18.23 -1.76
CA ALA A 176 19.81 -19.28 -2.09
C ALA A 176 19.56 -19.87 -3.49
N VAL A 177 20.65 -20.22 -4.18
CA VAL A 177 20.69 -20.85 -5.51
C VAL A 177 19.48 -21.76 -5.69
N VAL A 178 18.52 -21.31 -6.49
CA VAL A 178 17.33 -22.11 -6.79
C VAL A 178 17.84 -23.36 -7.51
N TYR A 179 17.63 -24.55 -6.92
CA TYR A 179 18.09 -25.81 -7.48
C TYR A 179 17.68 -25.90 -8.96
N GLY A 180 18.67 -25.94 -9.86
CA GLY A 180 18.45 -26.06 -11.30
C GLY A 180 18.33 -24.74 -12.09
N ALA A 181 18.46 -23.56 -11.46
CA ALA A 181 18.49 -22.29 -12.18
C ALA A 181 19.87 -21.99 -12.76
N THR A 182 19.91 -21.54 -14.02
CA THR A 182 21.13 -21.03 -14.66
C THR A 182 21.47 -19.63 -14.13
N PRO A 183 22.75 -19.20 -14.19
CA PRO A 183 23.12 -17.83 -13.82
C PRO A 183 22.35 -16.75 -14.58
N ALA A 184 22.00 -17.02 -15.85
CA ALA A 184 21.18 -16.12 -16.65
C ALA A 184 19.73 -16.01 -16.14
N GLN A 185 19.12 -17.13 -15.75
CA GLN A 185 17.80 -17.16 -15.14
C GLN A 185 17.77 -16.43 -13.79
N GLU A 186 18.82 -16.60 -12.98
CA GLU A 186 18.99 -15.89 -11.72
C GLU A 186 19.12 -14.37 -11.93
N HIS A 187 19.91 -13.95 -12.92
CA HIS A 187 20.00 -12.54 -13.30
C HIS A 187 18.63 -11.99 -13.73
N ASN A 188 17.88 -12.73 -14.54
CA ASN A 188 16.58 -12.30 -15.03
C ASN A 188 15.55 -12.14 -13.90
N ILE A 189 15.48 -13.07 -12.95
CA ILE A 189 14.53 -12.95 -11.83
C ILE A 189 14.90 -11.80 -10.88
N ARG A 190 16.19 -11.54 -10.67
CA ARG A 190 16.66 -10.35 -9.93
C ARG A 190 16.21 -9.07 -10.61
N LEU A 191 16.43 -8.96 -11.92
CA LEU A 191 16.01 -7.81 -12.72
C LEU A 191 14.49 -7.61 -12.65
N LYS A 192 13.72 -8.69 -12.75
CA LYS A 192 12.26 -8.65 -12.67
C LYS A 192 11.77 -8.26 -11.26
N GLY A 193 12.43 -8.73 -10.20
CA GLY A 193 12.16 -8.32 -8.83
C GLY A 193 12.38 -6.81 -8.64
N LEU A 194 13.48 -6.27 -9.17
CA LEU A 194 13.78 -4.84 -9.14
C LEU A 194 12.74 -4.02 -9.93
N GLU A 195 12.39 -4.47 -11.14
CA GLU A 195 11.35 -3.85 -11.97
C GLU A 195 10.01 -3.76 -11.21
N CYS A 196 9.64 -4.83 -10.50
CA CYS A 196 8.44 -4.88 -9.68
C CYS A 196 8.48 -3.84 -8.54
N ILE A 197 9.59 -3.76 -7.80
CA ILE A 197 9.76 -2.76 -6.72
C ILE A 197 9.67 -1.34 -7.27
N VAL A 198 10.35 -1.07 -8.40
CA VAL A 198 10.30 0.25 -9.06
C VAL A 198 8.88 0.57 -9.51
N SER A 199 8.13 -0.41 -10.01
CA SER A 199 6.71 -0.24 -10.36
C SER A 199 5.88 0.15 -9.14
N ILE A 200 6.05 -0.55 -8.01
CA ILE A 200 5.33 -0.22 -6.77
C ILE A 200 5.65 1.21 -6.33
N LEU A 201 6.93 1.60 -6.31
CA LEU A 201 7.33 2.95 -5.92
C LEU A 201 6.71 4.01 -6.85
N LYS A 202 6.72 3.78 -8.16
CA LYS A 202 6.08 4.68 -9.13
C LYS A 202 4.58 4.80 -8.87
N CYS A 203 3.89 3.67 -8.67
CA CYS A 203 2.47 3.64 -8.34
C CYS A 203 2.14 4.38 -7.03
N MET A 204 2.97 4.26 -6.00
CA MET A 204 2.78 4.99 -4.74
C MET A 204 2.98 6.49 -4.93
N VAL A 205 3.96 6.90 -5.75
CA VAL A 205 4.16 8.32 -6.10
C VAL A 205 2.98 8.86 -6.89
N GLU A 206 2.53 8.13 -7.92
CA GLU A 206 1.36 8.49 -8.74
C GLU A 206 0.11 8.67 -7.88
N TRP A 207 -0.20 7.68 -7.04
CA TRP A 207 -1.33 7.77 -6.12
C TRP A 207 -1.18 8.90 -5.09
N SER A 208 0.03 9.14 -4.58
CA SER A 208 0.26 10.26 -3.66
C SER A 208 -0.02 11.60 -4.34
N ASN A 209 0.39 11.76 -5.60
CA ASN A 209 0.11 12.97 -6.36
C ASN A 209 -1.41 13.18 -6.53
N ASP A 210 -2.18 12.13 -6.80
CA ASP A 210 -3.64 12.21 -6.89
C ASP A 210 -4.30 12.71 -5.59
N LEU A 211 -3.70 12.46 -4.42
CA LEU A 211 -4.14 13.04 -3.15
C LEU A 211 -3.76 14.52 -3.00
N TYR A 212 -2.67 14.96 -3.65
CA TYR A 212 -2.16 16.33 -3.58
C TYR A 212 -2.69 17.25 -4.71
N VAL A 213 -3.40 16.72 -5.72
CA VAL A 213 -4.14 17.52 -6.71
C VAL A 213 -5.41 18.12 -6.06
N ASN A 214 -5.22 19.26 -5.41
CA ASN A 214 -6.17 20.33 -5.06
C ASN A 214 -7.70 20.02 -4.96
N PRO A 215 -8.31 20.15 -3.77
CA PRO A 215 -9.76 20.28 -3.57
C PRO A 215 -10.41 21.54 -4.20
N HIS A 216 -9.62 22.44 -4.79
CA HIS A 216 -10.07 23.74 -5.32
C HIS A 216 -10.38 23.76 -6.82
N GLN A 217 -10.53 22.61 -7.50
CA GLN A 217 -10.96 22.57 -8.91
C GLN A 217 -12.43 22.18 -9.14
N GLN A 218 -13.24 21.97 -8.10
CA GLN A 218 -14.70 21.81 -8.22
C GLN A 218 -15.48 23.09 -7.87
N SER A 219 -15.03 24.23 -8.39
CA SER A 219 -15.87 25.43 -8.50
C SER A 219 -15.79 26.00 -9.91
N ASN A 220 -16.40 25.31 -10.86
CA ASN A 220 -16.92 25.94 -12.06
C ASN A 220 -18.33 25.39 -12.32
N LEU A 221 -19.26 25.90 -11.53
CA LEU A 221 -20.66 25.97 -11.90
C LEU A 221 -20.78 26.93 -13.09
N GLY A 222 -21.21 26.40 -14.23
CA GLY A 222 -21.87 27.16 -15.29
C GLY A 222 -20.96 27.76 -16.37
N ASN A 223 -20.84 27.06 -17.49
CA ASN A 223 -21.14 27.70 -18.78
C ASN A 223 -21.52 26.65 -19.83
N GLU A 224 -22.82 26.57 -20.14
CA GLU A 224 -23.32 25.92 -21.35
C GLU A 224 -22.92 26.72 -22.60
N GLY A 225 -22.68 26.06 -23.74
CA GLY A 225 -22.70 26.74 -25.04
C GLY A 225 -21.87 26.16 -26.19
N MET A 226 -22.27 24.98 -26.68
CA MET A 226 -22.30 24.52 -28.10
C MET A 226 -21.06 24.55 -29.05
N PRO A 227 -21.06 23.71 -30.11
CA PRO A 227 -19.87 23.20 -30.81
C PRO A 227 -19.56 23.95 -32.11
N VAL A 228 -18.28 23.94 -32.55
CA VAL A 228 -17.91 24.33 -33.92
C VAL A 228 -16.86 23.38 -34.51
N SER A 229 -17.20 22.94 -35.72
CA SER A 229 -16.61 22.09 -36.76
C SER A 229 -15.13 22.23 -37.15
N ALA A 230 -14.58 21.06 -37.52
CA ALA A 230 -13.82 20.68 -38.74
C ALA A 230 -12.93 21.70 -39.50
N ASP A 231 -11.68 21.28 -39.76
CA ASP A 231 -10.96 21.21 -41.07
C ASP A 231 -9.42 21.23 -40.81
N LEU A 232 -8.69 20.15 -41.08
CA LEU A 232 -8.00 19.75 -42.32
C LEU A 232 -6.71 20.55 -42.64
N ASP A 233 -5.62 19.77 -42.59
CA ASP A 233 -4.55 19.64 -43.59
C ASP A 233 -3.22 20.44 -43.57
N THR A 234 -2.18 19.61 -43.79
CA THR A 234 -0.91 19.84 -44.53
C THR A 234 0.18 20.72 -43.90
N ASP A 235 1.48 20.49 -44.05
CA ASP A 235 2.36 19.40 -44.52
C ASP A 235 3.80 20.00 -44.42
N SER A 236 4.81 19.14 -44.51
CA SER A 236 6.18 19.43 -44.98
C SER A 236 7.21 19.96 -43.96
N GLY A 237 7.97 19.01 -43.40
CA GLY A 237 9.21 18.62 -44.07
C GLY A 237 10.56 19.03 -43.47
N LYS A 238 11.45 18.02 -43.39
CA LYS A 238 12.92 18.03 -43.16
C LYS A 238 13.33 18.16 -41.68
N GLY A 239 14.21 17.34 -41.11
CA GLY A 239 15.07 16.30 -41.65
C GLY A 239 16.24 16.10 -40.66
N SER A 240 16.44 14.84 -40.27
CA SER A 240 17.73 14.22 -39.92
C SER A 240 18.47 14.54 -38.60
N THR A 241 18.95 13.40 -38.05
CA THR A 241 20.19 13.12 -37.31
C THR A 241 20.24 13.16 -35.78
N MET A 242 20.48 11.96 -35.25
CA MET A 242 20.98 11.60 -33.93
C MET A 242 22.26 12.34 -33.52
N ALA A 243 22.37 12.64 -32.22
CA ALA A 243 23.57 12.37 -31.43
C ALA A 243 23.21 12.36 -29.94
N SER A 244 23.37 11.20 -29.31
CA SER A 244 23.62 11.07 -27.87
C SER A 244 24.98 11.70 -27.55
N TYR A 245 25.15 12.34 -26.40
CA TYR A 245 26.28 12.12 -25.47
C TYR A 245 26.06 12.92 -24.18
N ASN A 246 26.22 12.21 -23.06
CA ASN A 246 26.41 12.73 -21.71
C ASN A 246 27.42 13.88 -21.64
N SER A 247 27.17 14.86 -20.77
CA SER A 247 28.10 15.18 -19.68
C SER A 247 27.49 16.15 -18.67
N ALA A 248 27.76 15.84 -17.41
CA ALA A 248 27.54 16.69 -16.26
C ALA A 248 28.25 18.05 -16.39
N ASN A 249 27.61 19.10 -15.89
CA ASN A 249 28.24 20.00 -14.93
C ASN A 249 27.24 20.90 -14.22
N SER A 250 27.51 21.04 -12.93
CA SER A 250 26.94 21.98 -11.98
C SER A 250 27.16 23.43 -12.42
N LEU A 251 26.17 24.30 -12.18
CA LEU A 251 26.25 25.59 -11.47
C LEU A 251 25.23 26.62 -11.98
N ASN A 252 24.54 27.22 -11.00
CA ASN A 252 23.92 28.56 -10.98
C ASN A 252 22.57 28.78 -11.67
N GLU A 253 21.51 28.73 -10.86
CA GLU A 253 20.37 29.64 -11.00
C GLU A 253 20.16 30.44 -9.69
N PRO A 254 19.72 31.72 -9.75
CA PRO A 254 19.62 32.63 -8.60
C PRO A 254 18.33 32.44 -7.78
N PRO A 255 18.22 33.09 -6.59
CA PRO A 255 17.28 32.72 -5.55
C PRO A 255 15.91 33.36 -5.75
N ALA A 256 14.86 32.55 -5.85
CA ALA A 256 13.47 32.98 -5.74
C ALA A 256 12.73 32.04 -4.78
N ALA A 257 12.05 32.66 -3.82
CA ALA A 257 11.42 32.07 -2.66
C ALA A 257 10.40 30.96 -2.96
N LEU A 258 10.27 30.07 -1.96
CA LEU A 258 9.17 29.13 -1.63
C LEU A 258 9.50 27.64 -1.81
N ASP A 259 10.45 27.14 -1.01
CA ASP A 259 10.70 25.70 -0.82
C ASP A 259 10.90 25.33 0.67
N SER A 260 10.15 26.03 1.55
CA SER A 260 10.31 26.00 3.02
C SER A 260 9.86 24.69 3.71
N PRO A 261 8.76 24.02 3.34
CA PRO A 261 8.28 22.83 4.07
C PRO A 261 9.08 21.55 3.77
N GLU A 262 9.71 21.42 2.59
CA GLU A 262 10.39 20.18 2.18
C GLU A 262 11.63 19.87 3.01
N HIS A 263 12.33 20.91 3.48
CA HIS A 263 13.54 20.77 4.29
C HIS A 263 13.23 20.26 5.70
N PHE A 264 12.04 20.58 6.25
CA PHE A 264 11.55 20.03 7.51
C PHE A 264 11.19 18.55 7.39
N ASN A 265 10.47 18.16 6.34
CA ASN A 265 10.00 16.79 6.14
C ASN A 265 11.16 15.79 5.91
N LYS A 266 12.33 16.24 5.43
CA LYS A 266 13.54 15.41 5.34
C LYS A 266 14.24 15.21 6.69
N LYS A 267 14.41 16.29 7.48
CA LYS A 267 14.99 16.26 8.84
C LYS A 267 14.48 17.44 9.66
N ALA A 268 13.56 17.20 10.60
CA ALA A 268 12.93 18.22 11.45
C ALA A 268 13.91 19.26 12.02
N LYS A 269 14.99 18.81 12.67
CA LYS A 269 16.01 19.69 13.27
C LYS A 269 16.73 20.57 12.25
N LYS A 270 17.01 20.05 11.05
CA LYS A 270 17.66 20.83 9.98
C LYS A 270 16.70 21.79 9.30
N GLY A 271 15.44 21.38 9.12
CA GLY A 271 14.39 22.26 8.59
C GLY A 271 14.09 23.43 9.51
N ILE A 272 13.97 23.20 10.83
CA ILE A 272 13.80 24.28 11.81
C ILE A 272 15.00 25.24 11.75
N ALA A 273 16.24 24.72 11.75
CA ALA A 273 17.43 25.56 11.66
C ALA A 273 17.47 26.40 10.37
N PHE A 274 17.07 25.81 9.24
CA PHE A 274 16.97 26.50 7.95
C PHE A 274 15.91 27.61 7.97
N LEU A 275 14.73 27.34 8.54
CA LEU A 275 13.65 28.32 8.66
C LEU A 275 14.03 29.48 9.61
N GLN A 276 14.80 29.19 10.66
CA GLN A 276 15.35 30.19 11.57
C GLN A 276 16.41 31.06 10.89
N GLU A 277 17.29 30.46 10.08
CA GLU A 277 18.34 31.18 9.34
C GLU A 277 17.75 32.14 8.30
N HIS A 278 16.62 31.78 7.69
CA HIS A 278 15.91 32.63 6.72
C HIS A 278 14.90 33.59 7.36
N GLY A 279 14.82 33.64 8.70
CA GLY A 279 13.94 34.53 9.45
C GLY A 279 12.44 34.22 9.32
N LEU A 280 12.09 33.01 8.88
CA LEU A 280 10.70 32.56 8.67
C LEU A 280 10.09 31.91 9.93
N LEU A 281 10.94 31.48 10.87
CA LEU A 281 10.54 30.86 12.13
C LEU A 281 11.42 31.38 13.25
N GLY A 282 10.83 31.75 14.39
CA GLY A 282 11.62 32.19 15.53
C GLY A 282 12.31 31.04 16.28
N THR A 283 13.14 31.39 17.27
CA THR A 283 13.97 30.42 18.01
C THR A 283 13.32 29.91 19.29
N THR A 284 12.13 30.41 19.62
CA THR A 284 11.42 30.05 20.86
C THR A 284 10.60 28.77 20.69
N ALA A 285 10.42 28.03 21.78
CA ALA A 285 9.62 26.81 21.76
C ALA A 285 8.14 27.06 21.41
N GLU A 286 7.60 28.22 21.80
CA GLU A 286 6.22 28.63 21.54
C GLU A 286 5.96 28.93 20.06
N GLU A 287 6.89 29.59 19.38
CA GLU A 287 6.79 29.89 17.95
C GLU A 287 6.83 28.60 17.11
N ILE A 288 7.69 27.65 17.47
CA ILE A 288 7.76 26.34 16.80
C ILE A 288 6.49 25.53 17.05
N ALA A 289 5.96 25.54 18.28
CA ALA A 289 4.70 24.89 18.60
C ALA A 289 3.52 25.48 17.82
N THR A 290 3.47 26.81 17.68
CA THR A 290 2.46 27.51 16.88
C THR A 290 2.59 27.18 15.40
N PHE A 291 3.82 27.13 14.89
CA PHE A 291 4.11 26.71 13.52
C PHE A 291 3.62 25.29 13.24
N PHE A 292 3.83 24.34 14.16
CA PHE A 292 3.32 22.97 14.02
C PHE A 292 1.80 22.86 14.01
N GLN A 293 1.06 23.80 14.61
CA GLN A 293 -0.40 23.82 14.54
C GLN A 293 -0.93 24.56 13.31
N THR A 294 -0.19 25.55 12.80
CA THR A 294 -0.67 26.45 11.74
C THR A 294 -0.33 25.92 10.33
N GLU A 295 0.83 25.27 10.17
CA GLU A 295 1.30 24.83 8.85
C GLU A 295 0.83 23.40 8.54
N GLU A 296 -0.24 23.30 7.74
CA GLU A 296 -0.85 22.01 7.35
C GLU A 296 0.04 21.15 6.42
N ARG A 297 1.08 21.74 5.81
CA ARG A 297 1.98 21.06 4.85
C ARG A 297 3.08 20.23 5.52
N LEU A 298 3.18 20.26 6.85
CA LEU A 298 4.20 19.51 7.59
C LEU A 298 3.80 18.03 7.72
N ASP A 299 4.79 17.15 7.59
CA ASP A 299 4.58 15.72 7.82
C ASP A 299 4.29 15.47 9.31
N LYS A 300 3.06 15.04 9.58
CA LYS A 300 2.55 14.67 10.92
C LYS A 300 3.39 13.61 11.62
N THR A 301 4.08 12.75 10.88
CA THR A 301 5.01 11.73 11.41
C THR A 301 6.29 12.39 11.93
N VAL A 302 6.81 13.36 11.18
CA VAL A 302 8.03 14.10 11.54
C VAL A 302 7.78 14.99 12.76
N ILE A 303 6.59 15.60 12.86
CA ILE A 303 6.16 16.36 14.06
C ILE A 303 6.13 15.43 15.28
N GLY A 304 5.46 14.28 15.17
CA GLY A 304 5.34 13.33 16.28
C GLY A 304 6.69 12.77 16.74
N ASP A 305 7.58 12.47 15.79
CA ASP A 305 8.93 12.01 16.10
C ASP A 305 9.76 13.12 16.79
N PHE A 306 9.71 14.36 16.27
CA PHE A 306 10.39 15.51 16.87
C PHE A 306 9.89 15.80 18.28
N MET A 307 8.58 15.82 18.51
CA MET A 307 7.99 16.06 19.84
C MET A 307 8.25 14.89 20.82
N GLY A 308 8.47 13.69 20.29
CA GLY A 308 8.79 12.49 21.07
C GLY A 308 10.23 12.45 21.57
N GLU A 309 11.16 13.19 20.97
CA GLU A 309 12.60 13.16 21.30
C GLU A 309 12.91 13.50 22.77
N ASN A 310 14.01 12.95 23.29
CA ASN A 310 14.39 13.13 24.70
C ASN A 310 15.17 14.43 24.96
N ASP A 311 15.49 15.18 23.91
CA ASP A 311 16.24 16.44 24.00
C ASP A 311 15.43 17.52 24.74
N LYS A 312 16.13 18.34 25.54
CA LYS A 312 15.50 19.38 26.38
C LYS A 312 14.63 20.34 25.56
N PHE A 313 15.16 20.82 24.43
CA PHE A 313 14.45 21.74 23.54
C PHE A 313 13.19 21.10 22.93
N ASN A 314 13.29 19.85 22.47
CA ASN A 314 12.17 19.10 21.90
C ASN A 314 11.03 18.92 22.92
N LYS A 315 11.37 18.65 24.18
CA LYS A 315 10.38 18.58 25.28
C LYS A 315 9.72 19.92 25.56
N GLU A 316 10.47 21.02 25.53
CA GLU A 316 9.92 22.37 25.71
C GLU A 316 8.93 22.73 24.58
N VAL A 317 9.27 22.40 23.33
CA VAL A 317 8.35 22.54 22.18
C VAL A 317 7.11 21.67 22.35
N MET A 318 7.29 20.40 22.75
CA MET A 318 6.17 19.49 23.00
C MET A 318 5.24 20.02 24.10
N TYR A 319 5.79 20.54 25.20
CA TYR A 319 5.00 21.13 26.26
C TYR A 319 4.20 22.33 25.77
N SER A 320 4.84 23.25 25.05
CA SER A 320 4.19 24.42 24.47
C SER A 320 3.08 24.01 23.50
N TYR A 321 3.31 22.99 22.66
CA TYR A 321 2.32 22.48 21.72
C TYR A 321 1.08 21.91 22.40
N VAL A 322 1.27 21.10 23.45
CA VAL A 322 0.13 20.53 24.20
C VAL A 322 -0.60 21.61 24.99
N ASP A 323 0.11 22.61 25.52
CA ASP A 323 -0.49 23.70 26.29
C ASP A 323 -1.32 24.67 25.42
N LEU A 324 -1.06 24.72 24.11
CA LEU A 324 -1.91 25.42 23.12
C LEU A 324 -3.24 24.70 22.87
N LEU A 325 -3.37 23.42 23.23
CA LEU A 325 -4.62 22.68 23.09
C LEU A 325 -5.55 22.96 24.27
N ASP A 326 -6.79 23.32 23.92
CA ASP A 326 -7.88 23.46 24.88
C ASP A 326 -8.73 22.18 24.93
N PHE A 327 -8.85 21.62 26.14
CA PHE A 327 -9.63 20.43 26.45
C PHE A 327 -10.77 20.72 27.42
N ASP A 328 -11.07 21.97 27.74
CA ASP A 328 -12.14 22.34 28.66
C ASP A 328 -13.51 21.83 28.16
N GLY A 329 -14.24 21.15 29.04
CA GLY A 329 -15.56 20.59 28.73
C GLY A 329 -15.57 19.45 27.71
N ILE A 330 -14.39 18.98 27.25
CA ILE A 330 -14.28 17.87 26.30
C ILE A 330 -14.09 16.56 27.05
N ALA A 331 -14.93 15.56 26.78
CA ALA A 331 -14.76 14.22 27.35
C ALA A 331 -13.43 13.58 26.91
N PHE A 332 -12.91 12.65 27.72
CA PHE A 332 -11.56 12.10 27.55
C PHE A 332 -11.26 11.54 26.16
N VAL A 333 -12.18 10.75 25.59
CA VAL A 333 -11.97 10.12 24.27
C VAL A 333 -11.93 11.17 23.14
N PRO A 334 -12.89 12.11 23.05
CA PRO A 334 -12.78 13.24 22.12
C PRO A 334 -11.53 14.11 22.32
N ALA A 335 -11.11 14.36 23.56
CA ALA A 335 -9.88 15.13 23.85
C ALA A 335 -8.62 14.40 23.35
N LEU A 336 -8.56 13.08 23.54
CA LEU A 336 -7.48 12.26 23.01
C LEU A 336 -7.46 12.26 21.48
N ARG A 337 -8.63 12.23 20.82
CA ARG A 337 -8.70 12.36 19.36
C ARG A 337 -8.19 13.72 18.89
N LYS A 338 -8.61 14.81 19.52
CA LYS A 338 -8.15 16.17 19.23
C LYS A 338 -6.62 16.30 19.40
N PHE A 339 -6.08 15.68 20.44
CA PHE A 339 -4.63 15.63 20.67
C PHE A 339 -3.88 14.90 19.54
N LEU A 340 -4.41 13.77 19.07
CA LEU A 340 -3.80 12.94 18.04
C LEU A 340 -4.10 13.38 16.60
N GLU A 341 -4.93 14.42 16.40
CA GLU A 341 -5.26 14.94 15.08
C GLU A 341 -4.09 15.71 14.45
N GLY A 342 -3.27 16.36 15.28
CA GLY A 342 -2.16 17.21 14.86
C GLY A 342 -0.89 16.48 14.45
N PHE A 343 -0.69 15.22 14.87
CA PHE A 343 0.53 14.45 14.59
C PHE A 343 0.29 12.94 14.65
N ARG A 344 1.20 12.13 14.09
CA ARG A 344 1.17 10.66 14.23
C ARG A 344 2.04 10.21 15.40
N LEU A 345 1.55 9.26 16.20
CA LEU A 345 2.33 8.73 17.32
C LEU A 345 3.62 8.05 16.84
N PRO A 346 4.76 8.32 17.47
CA PRO A 346 6.01 7.63 17.18
C PRO A 346 5.92 6.15 17.61
N GLY A 347 6.66 5.26 16.95
CA GLY A 347 6.63 3.81 17.23
C GLY A 347 7.37 3.39 18.51
N GLU A 348 8.23 4.24 19.05
CA GLU A 348 9.03 3.94 20.24
C GLU A 348 8.20 4.16 21.53
N ALA A 349 8.05 3.12 22.36
CA ALA A 349 7.26 3.18 23.59
C ALA A 349 7.62 4.36 24.51
N GLN A 350 8.92 4.66 24.67
CA GLN A 350 9.39 5.77 25.50
C GLN A 350 8.95 7.16 24.98
N LYS A 351 8.81 7.31 23.66
CA LYS A 351 8.32 8.56 23.04
C LYS A 351 6.81 8.71 23.26
N ILE A 352 6.07 7.61 23.11
CA ILE A 352 4.63 7.56 23.37
C ILE A 352 4.34 7.92 24.84
N ASP A 353 5.05 7.30 25.78
CA ASP A 353 4.82 7.52 27.22
C ASP A 353 4.95 9.01 27.60
N ARG A 354 5.97 9.71 27.08
CA ARG A 354 6.17 11.16 27.30
C ARG A 354 5.02 12.01 26.77
N LEU A 355 4.54 11.71 25.57
CA LEU A 355 3.42 12.43 24.94
C LEU A 355 2.12 12.20 25.72
N MET A 356 1.86 10.95 26.12
CA MET A 356 0.69 10.57 26.91
C MET A 356 0.71 11.19 28.31
N GLU A 357 1.88 11.27 28.95
CA GLU A 357 2.04 11.88 30.27
C GLU A 357 1.71 13.38 30.24
N LYS A 358 2.23 14.12 29.24
CA LYS A 358 1.90 15.55 29.09
C LYS A 358 0.43 15.77 28.69
N PHE A 359 -0.12 14.93 27.81
CA PHE A 359 -1.55 14.97 27.49
C PHE A 359 -2.41 14.78 28.75
N ALA A 360 -2.12 13.76 29.56
CA ALA A 360 -2.86 13.49 30.79
C ALA A 360 -2.76 14.66 31.77
N ALA A 361 -1.58 15.26 31.93
CA ALA A 361 -1.38 16.43 32.76
C ALA A 361 -2.23 17.63 32.30
N ARG A 362 -2.23 17.92 30.98
CA ARG A 362 -3.01 19.02 30.40
C ARG A 362 -4.52 18.77 30.47
N TYR A 363 -4.97 17.56 30.17
CA TYR A 363 -6.38 17.18 30.25
C TYR A 363 -6.93 17.35 31.67
N CYS A 364 -6.17 16.90 32.67
CA CYS A 364 -6.51 17.12 34.08
C CYS A 364 -6.53 18.61 34.44
N GLN A 365 -5.57 19.40 33.96
CA GLN A 365 -5.53 20.86 34.18
C GLN A 365 -6.77 21.57 33.65
N CYS A 366 -7.23 21.22 32.44
CA CYS A 366 -8.43 21.81 31.85
C CYS A 366 -9.73 21.34 32.52
N ASN A 367 -9.80 20.09 33.00
CA ASN A 367 -11.04 19.47 33.48
C ASN A 367 -11.10 19.28 35.01
N LEU A 368 -10.24 19.97 35.78
CA LEU A 368 -10.20 19.90 37.25
C LEU A 368 -11.49 20.36 37.94
N SER A 369 -12.34 21.14 37.27
CA SER A 369 -13.69 21.50 37.75
C SER A 369 -14.72 20.36 37.62
N SER A 370 -14.42 19.33 36.81
CA SER A 370 -15.31 18.20 36.54
C SER A 370 -14.96 16.93 37.33
N PHE A 371 -13.85 16.94 38.07
CA PHE A 371 -13.38 15.81 38.88
C PHE A 371 -13.74 15.92 40.37
N ASP A 372 -14.42 17.00 40.77
CA ASP A 372 -14.64 17.33 42.18
C ASP A 372 -16.05 17.00 42.69
N PHE A 373 -16.67 15.93 42.18
CA PHE A 373 -17.71 15.19 42.90
C PHE A 373 -17.63 13.71 42.49
N ASP A 374 -17.30 12.86 43.45
CA ASP A 374 -17.43 11.39 43.41
C ASP A 374 -16.20 10.53 43.08
N ASN A 375 -15.01 10.84 43.60
CA ASN A 375 -14.01 9.78 43.93
C ASN A 375 -12.86 10.27 44.84
N SER A 376 -13.17 10.60 46.09
CA SER A 376 -12.18 10.94 47.12
C SER A 376 -11.42 9.74 47.72
N VAL A 377 -11.55 8.53 47.16
CA VAL A 377 -10.92 7.31 47.72
C VAL A 377 -9.87 6.66 46.80
N SER A 378 -9.93 6.84 45.47
CA SER A 378 -9.06 6.05 44.56
C SER A 378 -7.78 6.75 44.08
N ILE A 379 -7.65 8.07 44.25
CA ILE A 379 -6.45 8.80 43.75
C ILE A 379 -5.22 8.61 44.65
N LYS A 380 -5.40 8.25 45.94
CA LYS A 380 -4.26 8.00 46.84
C LYS A 380 -3.45 6.73 46.51
N TYR A 381 -3.95 5.81 45.68
CA TYR A 381 -3.25 4.55 45.38
C TYR A 381 -2.29 4.59 44.18
N ARG A 382 -2.37 5.61 43.30
CA ARG A 382 -1.57 5.62 42.06
C ARG A 382 -0.33 6.52 42.07
N GLN A 383 -0.15 7.37 43.08
CA GLN A 383 1.07 8.18 43.27
C GLN A 383 2.23 7.43 43.96
N ARG A 384 2.09 6.14 44.30
CA ARG A 384 3.11 5.39 45.06
C ARG A 384 3.94 4.37 44.26
N LYS A 385 3.85 4.35 42.93
CA LYS A 385 4.74 3.55 42.08
C LYS A 385 5.20 4.29 40.83
N CYS A 386 5.72 5.49 41.04
CA CYS A 386 6.80 6.04 40.22
C CYS A 386 8.09 5.93 41.03
#